data_AF-A0A7X8VJ96-F1
#
_entry.id   AF-A0A7X8VJ96-F1
#
_cell.length_a   1.000
_cell.length_b   1.000
_cell.length_c   1.000
_cell.angle_alpha   90.00
_cell.angle_beta   90.00
_cell.angle_gamma   90.00
#
_symmetry.space_group_name_H-M   'P 1'
#
loop_
_entity.id
_entity.type
_entity.pdbx_description
1 polymer ?
#
loop_
_entity_poly.entity_id
_entity_poly.type
_entity_poly.pdbx_seq_one_letter_code
_entity_poly.pdbx_strand_id
1 'polypeptide(L)'
;ADDLVSASHDLSEGGLGQTLAELAIHAGKGLDVDLSEVHADLFTALFSESASRIVVATGHGAELVKRAEALGIPVTKLGSTNASGVIAVRGADVAVELSVAELEAAWSKTLPEAFGHAVGANAVVE
;
A
#
# COMPACT_ATOMS: atom_id res chain seq x y z
N ALA A 1 11.66 -4.39 23.35
CA ALA A 1 11.60 -4.11 21.91
C ALA A 1 10.32 -3.32 21.71
N ASP A 2 10.44 -2.04 21.39
CA ASP A 2 9.29 -1.16 21.31
C ASP A 2 8.47 -1.56 20.09
N ASP A 3 7.23 -1.96 20.30
CA ASP A 3 6.26 -2.41 19.28
C ASP A 3 5.74 -1.22 18.47
N LEU A 4 6.67 -0.48 17.87
CA LEU A 4 6.44 0.83 17.26
C LEU A 4 5.83 0.71 15.87
N VAL A 5 6.06 -0.41 15.17
CA VAL A 5 5.63 -0.61 13.78
C VAL A 5 4.66 -1.80 13.73
N SER A 6 3.47 -1.57 13.20
CA SER A 6 2.47 -2.63 13.00
C SER A 6 2.65 -3.32 11.65
N ALA A 7 3.01 -2.56 10.62
CA ALA A 7 3.35 -3.08 9.30
C ALA A 7 4.25 -2.07 8.58
N SER A 8 5.05 -2.55 7.64
CA SER A 8 5.84 -1.70 6.76
C SER A 8 6.02 -2.34 5.39
N HIS A 9 6.09 -1.54 4.34
CA HIS A 9 6.29 -2.00 2.98
C HIS A 9 7.05 -0.95 2.17
N ASP A 10 8.07 -1.37 1.42
CA ASP A 10 8.82 -0.47 0.54
C ASP A 10 8.01 -0.08 -0.70
N LEU A 11 8.45 0.98 -1.37
CA LEU A 11 7.92 1.35 -2.68
C LEU A 11 8.89 0.84 -3.74
N SER A 12 8.36 0.06 -4.68
CA SER A 12 9.10 -0.57 -5.77
C SER A 12 8.26 -0.46 -7.06
N GLU A 13 8.17 -1.54 -7.85
CA GLU A 13 7.32 -1.61 -9.05
C GLU A 13 5.85 -1.27 -8.72
N GLY A 14 5.25 -0.40 -9.51
CA GLY A 14 3.87 0.07 -9.30
C GLY A 14 3.72 1.20 -8.26
N GLY A 15 4.79 1.60 -7.58
CA GLY A 15 4.84 2.79 -6.73
C GLY A 15 3.98 2.72 -5.47
N LEU A 16 3.67 3.89 -4.91
CA LEU A 16 2.88 4.02 -3.68
C LEU A 16 1.48 3.38 -3.78
N GLY A 17 0.85 3.46 -4.95
CA GLY A 17 -0.48 2.87 -5.18
C GLY A 17 -0.48 1.36 -4.97
N GLN A 18 0.50 0.66 -5.56
CA GLN A 18 0.69 -0.78 -5.37
C GLN A 18 0.99 -1.12 -3.91
N THR A 19 1.91 -0.37 -3.29
CA THR A 19 2.25 -0.54 -1.87
C THR A 19 1.03 -0.42 -0.94
N LEU A 20 0.16 0.58 -1.16
CA LEU A 20 -1.05 0.76 -0.37
C LEU A 20 -2.06 -0.38 -0.59
N ALA A 21 -2.20 -0.85 -1.84
CA ALA A 21 -3.07 -1.98 -2.16
C ALA A 21 -2.62 -3.26 -1.46
N GLU A 22 -1.33 -3.61 -1.54
CA GLU A 22 -0.77 -4.81 -0.91
C GLU A 22 -0.86 -4.76 0.62
N LEU A 23 -0.58 -3.60 1.23
CA LEU A 23 -0.78 -3.41 2.67
C LEU A 23 -2.24 -3.62 3.09
N ALA A 24 -3.19 -3.08 2.33
CA ALA A 24 -4.62 -3.22 2.60
C ALA A 24 -5.10 -4.67 2.44
N ILE A 25 -4.69 -5.35 1.37
CA ILE A 25 -5.01 -6.76 1.08
C ILE A 25 -4.46 -7.64 2.21
N HIS A 26 -3.16 -7.56 2.52
CA HIS A 26 -2.54 -8.40 3.54
C HIS A 26 -3.10 -8.15 4.94
N ALA A 27 -3.50 -6.91 5.25
CA ALA A 27 -4.09 -6.57 6.54
C ALA A 27 -5.60 -6.88 6.62
N GLY A 28 -6.29 -7.07 5.50
CA GLY A 28 -7.75 -7.14 5.44
C GLY A 28 -8.42 -5.86 5.93
N LYS A 29 -7.84 -4.69 5.63
CA LYS A 29 -8.30 -3.38 6.12
C LYS A 29 -8.44 -2.38 4.99
N GLY A 30 -9.43 -1.48 5.11
CA GLY A 30 -9.50 -0.31 4.25
C GLY A 30 -8.55 0.79 4.70
N LEU A 31 -8.40 1.83 3.88
CA LEU A 31 -7.50 2.96 4.11
C LEU A 31 -8.21 4.28 3.78
N ASP A 32 -7.91 5.33 4.54
CA ASP A 32 -8.23 6.72 4.21
C ASP A 32 -6.91 7.47 4.08
N VAL A 33 -6.56 7.88 2.86
CA VAL A 33 -5.26 8.46 2.50
C VAL A 33 -5.42 9.78 1.75
N ASP A 34 -4.58 10.75 2.09
CA ASP A 34 -4.43 12.02 1.41
C ASP A 34 -2.98 12.16 0.91
N LEU A 35 -2.82 12.35 -0.40
CA LEU A 35 -1.54 12.48 -1.09
C LEU A 35 -1.26 13.90 -1.59
N SER A 36 -2.09 14.89 -1.21
CA SER A 36 -1.88 16.30 -1.59
C SER A 36 -0.53 16.85 -1.16
N GLU A 37 -0.01 16.40 0.00
CA GLU A 37 1.31 16.76 0.53
C GLU A 37 2.45 15.88 -0.01
N VAL A 38 2.16 14.85 -0.82
CA VAL A 38 3.17 13.99 -1.46
C VAL A 38 3.54 14.54 -2.82
N HIS A 39 2.55 14.85 -3.66
CA HIS A 39 2.75 15.44 -4.98
C HIS A 39 1.44 16.08 -5.47
N ALA A 40 1.53 17.19 -6.23
CA ALA A 40 0.36 17.91 -6.73
C ALA A 40 -0.48 17.09 -7.73
N ASP A 41 0.18 16.31 -8.58
CA ASP A 41 -0.48 15.34 -9.47
C ASP A 41 -0.63 13.98 -8.78
N LEU A 42 -1.89 13.53 -8.60
CA LEU A 42 -2.22 12.29 -7.91
C LEU A 42 -1.67 11.05 -8.66
N PHE A 43 -1.66 11.06 -9.99
CA PHE A 43 -1.13 9.94 -10.76
C PHE A 43 0.36 9.73 -10.47
N THR A 44 1.14 10.81 -10.51
CA THR A 44 2.57 10.77 -10.14
C THR A 44 2.77 10.37 -8.67
N ALA A 45 1.93 10.86 -7.75
CA ALA A 45 2.00 10.47 -6.34
C ALA A 45 1.83 8.96 -6.15
N LEU A 46 0.90 8.36 -6.89
CA LEU A 46 0.56 6.94 -6.81
C LEU A 46 1.59 6.06 -7.51
N PHE A 47 2.00 6.39 -8.74
CA PHE A 47 2.69 5.42 -9.60
C PHE A 47 4.17 5.74 -9.84
N SER A 48 4.71 6.81 -9.24
CA SER A 48 6.16 7.03 -9.26
C SER A 48 6.88 5.94 -8.45
N GLU A 49 7.85 5.27 -9.09
CA GLU A 49 8.70 4.22 -8.51
C GLU A 49 10.00 4.80 -7.92
N SER A 50 9.94 5.99 -7.30
CA SER A 50 11.14 6.57 -6.71
C SER A 50 11.63 5.77 -5.50
N ALA A 51 12.94 5.49 -5.49
CA ALA A 51 13.62 4.62 -4.55
C ALA A 51 13.75 5.23 -3.14
N SER A 52 14.18 4.38 -2.19
CA SER A 52 14.47 4.77 -0.79
C SER A 52 13.26 5.32 -0.03
N ARG A 53 12.08 4.76 -0.29
CA ARG A 53 10.83 5.09 0.42
C ARG A 53 10.20 3.85 1.03
N ILE A 54 9.51 4.04 2.14
CA ILE A 54 8.79 3.01 2.88
C ILE A 54 7.48 3.58 3.42
N VAL A 55 6.39 2.83 3.31
CA VAL A 55 5.14 3.10 4.03
C VAL A 55 5.20 2.35 5.36
N VAL A 56 4.84 3.03 6.45
CA VAL A 56 4.79 2.43 7.78
C VAL A 56 3.41 2.66 8.39
N ALA A 57 2.78 1.58 8.85
CA ALA A 57 1.57 1.63 9.66
C ALA A 57 1.95 1.50 11.14
N THR A 58 1.42 2.39 11.98
CA THR A 58 1.73 2.43 13.40
C THR A 58 0.60 3.03 14.23
N GLY A 59 0.39 2.49 15.44
CA GLY A 59 -0.43 3.14 16.49
C GLY A 59 0.30 4.24 17.26
N HIS A 60 1.60 4.42 17.01
CA HIS A 60 2.51 5.29 17.76
C HIS A 60 3.12 6.39 16.87
N GLY A 61 2.31 7.00 16.00
CA GLY A 61 2.78 7.91 14.94
C GLY A 61 3.67 9.06 15.43
N ALA A 62 3.36 9.67 16.57
CA ALA A 62 4.17 10.77 17.12
C ALA A 62 5.58 10.34 17.52
N GLU A 63 5.73 9.16 18.13
CA GLU A 63 7.04 8.63 18.53
C GLU A 63 7.85 8.18 17.30
N LEU A 64 7.19 7.61 16.29
CA LEU A 64 7.84 7.27 15.02
C LEU A 64 8.38 8.50 14.31
N VAL A 65 7.57 9.57 14.18
CA VAL A 65 7.99 10.84 13.57
C VAL A 65 9.19 11.42 14.32
N LYS A 66 9.12 11.49 15.65
CA LYS A 66 10.23 12.00 16.48
C LYS A 66 11.54 11.22 16.25
N ARG A 67 11.47 9.89 16.14
CA ARG A 67 12.67 9.05 15.88
C ARG A 67 13.21 9.25 14.47
N ALA A 68 12.34 9.36 13.47
CA ALA A 68 12.73 9.63 12.10
C ALA A 68 13.39 11.02 11.97
N GLU A 69 12.82 12.04 12.58
CA GLU A 69 13.38 13.40 12.63
C GLU A 69 14.77 13.43 13.29
N ALA A 70 14.96 12.71 14.40
CA ALA A 70 16.26 12.59 15.07
C ALA A 70 17.35 11.94 14.18
N LEU A 71 16.94 11.17 13.16
CA LEU A 71 17.81 10.56 12.17
C LEU A 71 17.90 11.35 10.86
N GLY A 72 17.21 12.50 10.76
CA GLY A 72 17.16 13.30 9.54
C GLY A 72 16.35 12.67 8.40
N ILE A 73 15.41 11.76 8.72
CA ILE A 73 14.56 11.08 7.75
C ILE A 73 13.25 11.88 7.59
N PRO A 74 12.93 12.40 6.39
CA PRO A 74 11.66 13.08 6.15
C PRO A 74 10.48 12.12 6.31
N VAL A 75 9.39 12.60 6.92
CA VAL A 75 8.15 11.84 7.10
C VAL A 75 6.95 12.65 6.65
N THR A 76 6.09 12.03 5.86
CA THR A 76 4.78 12.56 5.49
C THR A 76 3.70 11.63 6.04
N LYS A 77 2.74 12.16 6.79
CA LYS A 77 1.60 11.39 7.24
C LYS A 77 0.62 11.23 6.08
N LEU A 78 0.45 9.99 5.62
CA LEU A 78 -0.44 9.68 4.51
C LEU A 78 -1.92 9.58 4.92
N GLY A 79 -2.21 9.06 6.12
CA GLY A 79 -3.60 8.78 6.51
C GLY A 79 -3.75 7.79 7.65
N SER A 80 -4.80 6.96 7.58
CA SER A 80 -5.13 5.94 8.57
C SER A 80 -5.80 4.71 7.97
N THR A 81 -5.67 3.56 8.64
CA THR A 81 -6.46 2.36 8.33
C THR A 81 -7.89 2.51 8.87
N ASN A 82 -8.85 1.88 8.22
CA ASN A 82 -10.25 1.80 8.66
C ASN A 82 -10.76 0.34 8.60
N ALA A 83 -12.04 0.13 8.94
CA ALA A 83 -12.70 -1.17 8.94
C ALA A 83 -13.76 -1.31 7.83
N SER A 84 -13.82 -0.39 6.85
CA SER A 84 -14.86 -0.39 5.80
C SER A 84 -14.59 -1.40 4.69
N GLY A 85 -13.34 -1.86 4.56
CA GLY A 85 -12.90 -2.65 3.41
C GLY A 85 -12.78 -1.82 2.13
N VAL A 86 -12.70 -0.49 2.24
CA VAL A 86 -12.53 0.45 1.12
C VAL A 86 -11.23 1.22 1.30
N ILE A 87 -10.46 1.34 0.21
CA ILE A 87 -9.34 2.25 0.10
C ILE A 87 -9.86 3.53 -0.57
N ALA A 88 -9.81 4.64 0.17
CA ALA A 88 -10.08 5.97 -0.34
C ALA A 88 -8.77 6.76 -0.39
N VAL A 89 -8.36 7.17 -1.60
CA VAL A 89 -7.18 8.00 -1.82
C VAL A 89 -7.60 9.33 -2.40
N ARG A 90 -7.15 10.43 -1.79
CA ARG A 90 -7.42 11.80 -2.21
C ARG A 90 -6.13 12.46 -2.65
N GLY A 91 -6.17 13.21 -3.74
CA GLY A 91 -5.19 14.22 -4.10
C GLY A 91 -5.79 15.62 -3.95
N ALA A 92 -5.13 16.64 -4.51
CA ALA A 92 -5.60 18.01 -4.42
C ALA A 92 -7.00 18.22 -5.05
N ASP A 93 -7.23 17.67 -6.24
CA ASP A 93 -8.46 17.92 -7.03
C ASP A 93 -9.26 16.66 -7.39
N VAL A 94 -8.74 15.47 -7.06
CA VAL A 94 -9.30 14.18 -7.47
C VAL A 94 -9.25 13.18 -6.33
N ALA A 95 -10.24 12.28 -6.29
CA ALA A 95 -10.28 11.18 -5.34
C ALA A 95 -10.63 9.86 -6.05
N VAL A 96 -10.11 8.75 -5.53
CA VAL A 96 -10.36 7.39 -6.01
C VAL A 96 -10.77 6.55 -4.82
N GLU A 97 -11.83 5.75 -4.99
CA GLU A 97 -12.30 4.78 -3.99
C GLU A 97 -12.46 3.41 -4.65
N LEU A 98 -11.86 2.39 -4.04
CA LEU A 98 -11.93 0.99 -4.48
C LEU A 98 -12.10 0.08 -3.28
N SER A 99 -12.84 -1.02 -3.42
CA SER A 99 -12.88 -2.02 -2.36
C SER A 99 -11.60 -2.85 -2.32
N VAL A 100 -11.19 -3.27 -1.12
CA VAL A 100 -10.05 -4.19 -0.93
C VAL A 100 -10.33 -5.52 -1.62
N ALA A 101 -11.59 -5.96 -1.67
CA ALA A 101 -11.99 -7.17 -2.36
C ALA A 101 -11.79 -7.09 -3.88
N GLU A 102 -12.10 -5.95 -4.50
CA GLU A 102 -11.83 -5.72 -5.94
C GLU A 102 -10.33 -5.74 -6.23
N LEU A 103 -9.53 -5.10 -5.36
CA LEU A 103 -8.07 -5.08 -5.48
C LEU A 103 -7.47 -6.49 -5.32
N GLU A 104 -7.90 -7.24 -4.30
CA GLU A 104 -7.47 -8.61 -4.06
C GLU A 104 -7.81 -9.52 -5.24
N ALA A 105 -9.04 -9.39 -5.77
CA ALA A 105 -9.45 -10.15 -6.94
C ALA A 105 -8.63 -9.80 -8.19
N ALA A 106 -8.29 -8.53 -8.41
CA ALA A 106 -7.45 -8.12 -9.53
C ALA A 106 -6.00 -8.62 -9.38
N TRP A 107 -5.45 -8.54 -8.17
CA TRP A 107 -4.08 -8.93 -7.85
C TRP A 107 -3.86 -10.45 -7.89
N SER A 108 -4.79 -11.23 -7.35
CA SER A 108 -4.62 -12.69 -7.18
C SER A 108 -4.85 -13.51 -8.45
N LYS A 109 -5.57 -12.98 -9.44
CA LYS A 109 -6.03 -13.75 -10.61
C LYS A 109 -4.99 -13.97 -11.69
N THR A 110 -4.01 -13.07 -11.84
CA THR A 110 -3.12 -13.08 -13.01
C THR A 110 -2.37 -14.40 -13.19
N LEU A 111 -1.75 -14.93 -12.14
CA LEU A 111 -0.98 -16.18 -12.24
C LEU A 111 -1.89 -17.40 -12.43
N PRO A 112 -2.97 -17.61 -11.66
CA PRO A 112 -3.93 -18.67 -11.93
C PRO A 112 -4.53 -18.61 -13.34
N GLU A 113 -4.88 -17.43 -13.85
CA GLU A 113 -5.44 -17.28 -15.20
C GLU A 113 -4.40 -17.51 -16.29
N ALA A 114 -3.12 -17.22 -16.05
CA ALA A 114 -2.07 -17.48 -17.03
C ALA A 114 -1.65 -18.96 -17.05
N PHE A 115 -1.60 -19.60 -15.87
CA PHE A 115 -0.91 -20.88 -15.68
C PHE A 115 -1.79 -22.02 -15.15
N GLY A 116 -3.03 -21.78 -14.73
CA GLY A 116 -3.91 -22.79 -14.13
C GLY A 116 -4.29 -23.94 -15.07
N HIS A 117 -4.14 -23.76 -16.37
CA HIS A 117 -4.35 -24.79 -17.41
C HIS A 117 -3.07 -25.55 -17.79
N ALA A 118 -1.91 -25.21 -17.22
CA ALA A 118 -0.64 -25.84 -17.57
C ALA A 118 -0.54 -27.25 -16.95
N VAL A 119 -0.84 -28.27 -17.74
CA VAL A 119 -0.57 -29.68 -17.42
C VAL A 119 0.86 -30.04 -17.81
N GLY A 120 1.79 -29.92 -16.87
CA GLY A 120 3.17 -30.43 -16.98
C GLY A 120 3.34 -31.83 -16.38
N ALA A 121 4.39 -32.55 -16.74
CA ALA A 121 4.69 -33.89 -16.22
C ALA A 121 4.88 -33.97 -14.69
N ASN A 122 5.05 -32.82 -14.02
CA ASN A 122 5.13 -32.66 -12.56
C ASN A 122 3.99 -31.80 -12.00
N ALA A 123 2.90 -31.57 -12.75
CA ALA A 123 1.75 -30.89 -12.20
C ALA A 123 1.20 -31.72 -11.03
N VAL A 124 0.94 -31.08 -9.89
CA VAL A 124 0.19 -31.69 -8.79
C VAL A 124 -1.21 -31.89 -9.34
N VAL A 125 -1.45 -33.09 -9.85
CA VAL A 125 -2.78 -33.58 -10.19
C VAL A 125 -3.44 -33.86 -8.83
N GLU A 126 -4.56 -33.20 -8.54
CA GLU A 126 -5.45 -33.72 -7.49
C GLU A 126 -5.98 -35.11 -7.89
#